data_AF-A0A916MAT4-F1
#
_entry.id   AF-A0A916MAT4-F1
#
_cell.length_a   1.000
_cell.length_b   1.000
_cell.length_c   1.000
_cell.angle_alpha   90.00
_cell.angle_beta   90.00
_cell.angle_gamma   90.00
#
_symmetry.space_group_name_H-M   'P 1'
#
loop_
_entity.id
_entity.type
_entity.pdbx_description
1 polymer ?
#
loop_
_entity_poly.entity_id
_entity_poly.type
_entity_poly.pdbx_seq_one_letter_code
_entity_poly.pdbx_strand_id
1 'polypeptide(L)'
;MAREGRSQGLLGLDPREPDFPGLNISHSGPWVACAFTPRGQLGCDVERVIPRAIDTLAEVACSLSERARLADRQAGDPMALFYRYWTVKEALAKACRQGLALDLRTLEVSLDSGALFYPSSIVPGSHLAAISVLLEPFLAGAMCLFHDDSCGVDWRWWRREASPAWREVRPILANPLSGRPGAPDLTAQA
;
A
#
# COMPACT_ATOMS: atom_id res chain seq x y z
N MET A 1 -4.82 25.17 -30.85
CA MET A 1 -3.58 25.15 -30.05
C MET A 1 -3.97 25.40 -28.59
N ALA A 2 -4.39 24.36 -27.88
CA ALA A 2 -4.91 24.47 -26.52
C ALA A 2 -3.75 24.43 -25.52
N ARG A 3 -3.65 25.43 -24.65
CA ARG A 3 -2.69 25.46 -23.53
C ARG A 3 -3.23 24.54 -22.43
N GLU A 4 -2.51 23.44 -22.16
CA GLU A 4 -2.74 22.62 -20.98
C GLU A 4 -2.42 23.43 -19.72
N GLY A 5 -3.44 23.69 -18.90
CA GLY A 5 -3.30 24.35 -17.60
C GLY A 5 -2.67 23.40 -16.59
N ARG A 6 -1.34 23.46 -16.43
CA ARG A 6 -0.69 22.86 -15.26
C ARG A 6 -1.07 23.69 -14.04
N SER A 7 -1.78 23.11 -13.08
CA SER A 7 -1.98 23.72 -11.77
C SER A 7 -0.61 23.84 -11.09
N GLN A 8 -0.04 25.05 -11.05
CA GLN A 8 1.14 25.31 -10.22
C GLN A 8 0.71 25.23 -8.75
N GLY A 9 1.40 24.41 -7.96
CA GLY A 9 1.20 24.33 -6.52
C GLY A 9 1.45 25.68 -5.85
N LEU A 10 0.91 25.88 -4.65
CA LEU A 10 0.93 27.14 -3.89
C LEU A 10 2.34 27.74 -3.66
N LEU A 11 3.41 26.95 -3.86
CA LEU A 11 4.82 27.33 -3.70
C LEU A 11 5.63 27.29 -5.00
N GLY A 12 5.00 27.10 -6.17
CA GLY A 12 5.71 26.92 -7.44
C GLY A 12 6.46 25.58 -7.57
N LEU A 13 6.38 24.73 -6.54
CA LEU A 13 6.85 23.35 -6.56
C LEU A 13 5.71 22.44 -7.01
N ASP A 14 6.01 21.52 -7.93
CA ASP A 14 5.07 20.48 -8.32
C ASP A 14 5.25 19.29 -7.35
N PRO A 15 4.22 18.91 -6.57
CA PRO A 15 4.32 17.81 -5.61
C PRO A 15 4.60 16.45 -6.26
N ARG A 16 4.52 16.37 -7.60
CA ARG A 16 4.88 15.18 -8.39
C ARG A 16 6.38 15.06 -8.64
N GLU A 17 7.15 16.12 -8.42
CA GLU A 17 8.60 16.11 -8.61
C GLU A 17 9.29 15.20 -7.60
N PRO A 18 10.36 14.47 -8.00
CA PRO A 18 11.07 13.53 -7.13
C PRO A 18 11.65 14.18 -5.87
N ASP A 19 12.02 15.46 -5.93
CA ASP A 19 12.63 16.18 -4.81
C ASP A 19 11.62 16.81 -3.84
N PHE A 20 10.31 16.63 -4.08
CA PHE A 20 9.29 17.14 -3.16
C PHE A 20 9.10 16.21 -1.95
N PRO A 21 8.92 16.74 -0.72
CA PRO A 21 8.64 15.91 0.45
C PRO A 21 7.34 15.12 0.31
N GLY A 22 7.40 13.83 0.62
CA GLY A 22 6.22 12.95 0.64
C GLY A 22 5.62 12.91 2.04
N LEU A 23 4.31 13.12 2.13
CA LEU A 23 3.50 12.88 3.34
C LEU A 23 2.28 12.06 2.94
N ASN A 24 2.01 10.98 3.66
CA ASN A 24 0.77 10.23 3.52
C ASN A 24 0.22 9.84 4.89
N ILE A 25 -1.10 9.87 4.98
CA ILE A 25 -1.85 9.55 6.19
C ILE A 25 -2.95 8.55 5.81
N SER A 26 -3.16 7.55 6.65
CA SER A 26 -4.34 6.67 6.57
C SER A 26 -4.98 6.51 7.95
N HIS A 27 -6.26 6.19 7.98
CA HIS A 27 -6.97 5.93 9.23
C HIS A 27 -8.05 4.86 9.05
N SER A 28 -8.23 4.00 10.05
CA SER A 28 -9.30 3.00 10.05
C SER A 28 -9.76 2.71 11.47
N GLY A 29 -11.01 3.07 11.79
CA GLY A 29 -11.53 3.05 13.15
C GLY A 29 -10.70 3.94 14.10
N PRO A 30 -10.16 3.40 15.21
CA PRO A 30 -9.33 4.16 16.16
C PRO A 30 -7.86 4.30 15.72
N TRP A 31 -7.51 3.86 14.51
CA TRP A 31 -6.12 3.80 14.05
C TRP A 31 -5.78 4.92 13.10
N VAL A 32 -4.55 5.42 13.21
CA VAL A 32 -3.94 6.37 12.27
C VAL A 32 -2.54 5.89 11.91
N ALA A 33 -2.22 5.95 10.63
CA ALA A 33 -0.90 5.77 10.07
C ALA A 33 -0.40 7.10 9.51
N CYS A 34 0.88 7.41 9.70
CA CYS A 34 1.53 8.52 9.01
C CYS A 34 2.90 8.07 8.52
N ALA A 35 3.22 8.43 7.29
CA ALA A 35 4.52 8.22 6.69
C ALA A 35 5.03 9.52 6.07
N PHE A 36 6.33 9.77 6.21
CA PHE A 36 7.02 10.96 5.75
C PHE A 36 8.37 10.61 5.11
N THR A 37 8.70 11.29 4.03
CA THR A 37 10.03 11.28 3.40
C THR A 37 10.42 12.71 3.02
N PRO A 38 11.69 13.11 3.20
CA PRO A 38 12.17 14.40 2.72
C PRO A 38 12.08 14.55 1.20
N ARG A 39 12.15 13.43 0.45
CA ARG A 39 12.11 13.41 -1.02
C ARG A 39 11.43 12.13 -1.51
N GLY A 40 10.68 12.24 -2.59
CA GLY A 40 10.03 11.12 -3.27
C GLY A 40 8.58 10.90 -2.88
N GLN A 41 7.99 9.87 -3.48
CA GLN A 41 6.59 9.53 -3.29
C GLN A 41 6.46 8.33 -2.37
N LEU A 42 5.53 8.42 -1.44
CA LEU A 42 5.20 7.33 -0.52
C LEU A 42 3.69 7.23 -0.36
N GLY A 43 3.26 6.06 0.08
CA GLY A 43 1.89 5.79 0.49
C GLY A 43 1.91 4.89 1.72
N CYS A 44 0.98 5.12 2.64
CA CYS A 44 0.74 4.24 3.77
C CYS A 44 -0.74 3.93 3.86
N ASP A 45 -1.05 2.75 4.39
CA ASP A 45 -2.42 2.36 4.63
C ASP A 45 -2.55 1.56 5.92
N VAL A 46 -3.71 1.67 6.56
CA VAL A 46 -4.06 0.93 7.78
C VAL A 46 -5.52 0.52 7.70
N GLU A 47 -5.80 -0.76 7.88
CA GLU A 47 -7.16 -1.28 7.82
C GLU A 47 -7.49 -2.21 8.98
N ARG A 48 -8.55 -1.82 9.71
CA ARG A 48 -9.16 -2.66 10.72
C ARG A 48 -9.90 -3.80 10.03
N VAL A 49 -9.56 -5.03 10.41
CA VAL A 49 -10.29 -6.21 9.97
C VAL A 49 -11.70 -6.18 10.57
N ILE A 50 -12.70 -5.98 9.73
CA ILE A 50 -14.11 -6.00 10.10
C ILE A 50 -14.78 -7.18 9.40
N PRO A 51 -15.55 -8.02 10.13
CA PRO A 51 -16.36 -9.09 9.56
C PRO A 51 -17.26 -8.60 8.43
N ARG A 52 -16.98 -9.06 7.20
CA ARG A 52 -17.81 -8.81 6.01
C ARG A 52 -17.61 -9.89 4.97
N ALA A 53 -18.57 -10.01 4.04
CA ALA A 53 -18.36 -10.76 2.82
C ALA A 53 -17.28 -10.06 1.98
N ILE A 54 -16.17 -10.75 1.71
CA ILE A 54 -15.02 -10.19 1.01
C ILE A 54 -14.95 -10.60 -0.47
N ASP A 55 -15.81 -11.51 -0.93
CA ASP A 55 -15.68 -12.16 -2.24
C ASP A 55 -15.68 -11.14 -3.39
N THR A 56 -16.69 -10.25 -3.42
CA THR A 56 -16.80 -9.20 -4.45
C THR A 56 -15.66 -8.19 -4.40
N LEU A 57 -15.09 -7.96 -3.21
CA LEU A 57 -13.97 -7.05 -3.02
C LEU A 57 -12.66 -7.69 -3.46
N ALA A 58 -12.49 -8.99 -3.20
CA ALA A 58 -11.37 -9.77 -3.68
C ALA A 58 -11.39 -9.86 -5.22
N GLU A 59 -12.57 -9.91 -5.86
CA GLU A 59 -12.68 -9.88 -7.33
C GLU A 59 -12.15 -8.60 -7.97
N VAL A 60 -12.29 -7.46 -7.29
CA VAL A 60 -11.84 -6.16 -7.82
C VAL A 60 -10.42 -5.80 -7.36
N ALA A 61 -9.94 -6.37 -6.27
CA ALA A 61 -8.65 -5.98 -5.67
C ALA A 61 -7.54 -7.04 -5.82
N CYS A 62 -7.89 -8.34 -5.82
CA CYS A 62 -6.91 -9.42 -5.76
C CYS A 62 -6.54 -9.96 -7.15
N SER A 63 -5.28 -10.35 -7.30
CA SER A 63 -4.82 -11.12 -8.47
C SER A 63 -5.40 -12.54 -8.45
N LEU A 64 -5.23 -13.30 -9.53
CA LEU A 64 -5.66 -14.70 -9.59
C LEU A 64 -4.98 -15.56 -8.52
N SER A 65 -3.67 -15.39 -8.34
CA SER A 65 -2.86 -16.10 -7.34
C SER A 65 -3.29 -15.77 -5.92
N GLU A 66 -3.60 -14.50 -5.63
CA GLU A 66 -4.11 -14.07 -4.32
C GLU A 66 -5.51 -14.62 -4.05
N ARG A 67 -6.42 -14.63 -5.04
CA ARG A 67 -7.75 -15.25 -4.88
C ARG A 67 -7.64 -16.76 -4.63
N ALA A 68 -6.73 -17.46 -5.31
CA ALA A 68 -6.46 -18.87 -5.03
C ALA A 68 -5.95 -19.06 -3.60
N ARG A 69 -5.08 -18.17 -3.11
CA ARG A 69 -4.59 -18.19 -1.73
C ARG A 69 -5.69 -17.91 -0.70
N LEU A 70 -6.65 -17.02 -1.00
CA LEU A 70 -7.81 -16.77 -0.13
C LEU A 70 -8.76 -17.98 -0.05
N ALA A 71 -8.84 -18.79 -1.11
CA ALA A 71 -9.64 -20.02 -1.13
C ALA A 71 -8.96 -21.19 -0.39
N ASP A 72 -7.64 -21.15 -0.22
CA ASP A 72 -6.85 -22.16 0.48
C ASP A 72 -7.05 -22.07 2.00
N ARG A 73 -7.75 -23.07 2.57
CA ARG A 73 -8.01 -23.16 4.01
C ARG A 73 -6.75 -23.37 4.85
N GLN A 74 -5.64 -23.81 4.25
CA GLN A 74 -4.37 -23.96 4.95
C GLN A 74 -3.58 -22.65 5.04
N ALA A 75 -3.97 -21.62 4.27
CA ALA A 75 -3.30 -20.32 4.26
C ALA A 75 -3.65 -19.45 5.50
N GLY A 76 -4.68 -19.82 6.27
CA GLY A 76 -5.13 -19.10 7.47
C GLY A 76 -6.53 -18.51 7.32
N ASP A 77 -6.83 -17.47 8.11
CA ASP A 77 -8.10 -16.74 8.01
C ASP A 77 -8.14 -15.94 6.69
N PRO A 78 -9.06 -16.26 5.77
CA PRO A 78 -9.17 -15.57 4.48
C PRO A 78 -9.47 -14.08 4.64
N MET A 79 -10.19 -13.70 5.70
CA MET A 79 -10.51 -12.29 5.92
C MET A 79 -9.26 -11.50 6.32
N ALA A 80 -8.49 -12.02 7.27
CA ALA A 80 -7.22 -11.41 7.67
C ALA A 80 -6.24 -11.33 6.48
N LEU A 81 -6.14 -12.39 5.67
CA LEU A 81 -5.34 -12.39 4.44
C LEU A 81 -5.78 -11.33 3.44
N PHE A 82 -7.09 -11.22 3.18
CA PHE A 82 -7.64 -10.20 2.28
C PHE A 82 -7.26 -8.80 2.71
N TYR A 83 -7.43 -8.46 4.00
CA TYR A 83 -7.05 -7.13 4.49
C TYR A 83 -5.55 -6.87 4.38
N ARG A 84 -4.68 -7.90 4.52
CA ARG A 84 -3.23 -7.75 4.28
C ARG A 84 -2.94 -7.41 2.82
N TYR A 85 -3.57 -8.11 1.86
CA TYR A 85 -3.41 -7.80 0.44
C TYR A 85 -3.93 -6.41 0.11
N TRP A 86 -5.16 -6.11 0.54
CA TRP A 86 -5.82 -4.82 0.35
C TRP A 86 -4.95 -3.67 0.84
N THR A 87 -4.45 -3.74 2.08
CA THR A 87 -3.68 -2.66 2.70
C THR A 87 -2.36 -2.39 1.95
N VAL A 88 -1.66 -3.45 1.53
CA VAL A 88 -0.43 -3.29 0.72
C VAL A 88 -0.74 -2.63 -0.63
N LYS A 89 -1.82 -3.07 -1.29
CA LYS A 89 -2.22 -2.56 -2.60
C LYS A 89 -2.71 -1.11 -2.55
N GLU A 90 -3.48 -0.74 -1.52
CA GLU A 90 -3.90 0.65 -1.27
C GLU A 90 -2.70 1.54 -0.91
N ALA A 91 -1.76 1.07 -0.09
CA ALA A 91 -0.52 1.80 0.18
C ALA A 91 0.27 2.06 -1.12
N LEU A 92 0.32 1.09 -2.04
CA LEU A 92 0.94 1.27 -3.34
C LEU A 92 0.15 2.26 -4.22
N ALA A 93 -1.17 2.13 -4.29
CA ALA A 93 -2.02 3.05 -5.06
C ALA A 93 -1.89 4.51 -4.59
N LYS A 94 -1.77 4.70 -3.27
CA LYS A 94 -1.49 5.99 -2.63
C LYS A 94 -0.09 6.50 -2.97
N ALA A 95 0.92 5.63 -2.94
CA ALA A 95 2.28 5.99 -3.34
C ALA A 95 2.34 6.44 -4.81
N CYS A 96 1.61 5.76 -5.70
CA CYS A 96 1.52 6.09 -7.12
C CYS A 96 0.66 7.34 -7.41
N ARG A 97 -0.08 7.85 -6.41
CA ARG A 97 -1.07 8.94 -6.55
C ARG A 97 -2.16 8.68 -7.58
N GLN A 98 -2.45 7.40 -7.85
CA GLN A 98 -3.49 6.99 -8.80
C GLN A 98 -4.82 6.70 -8.11
N GLY A 99 -4.80 6.39 -6.80
CA GLY A 99 -5.99 5.99 -6.06
C GLY A 99 -6.73 4.86 -6.80
N LEU A 100 -8.05 5.01 -6.97
CA LEU A 100 -8.91 4.02 -7.63
C LEU A 100 -8.68 3.86 -9.15
N ALA A 101 -7.86 4.72 -9.78
CA ALA A 101 -7.51 4.56 -11.19
C ALA A 101 -6.51 3.43 -11.44
N LEU A 102 -5.80 2.99 -10.39
CA LEU A 102 -4.88 1.86 -10.47
C LEU A 102 -5.67 0.55 -10.41
N ASP A 103 -5.56 -0.28 -11.45
CA ASP A 103 -6.12 -1.63 -11.43
C ASP A 103 -5.32 -2.53 -10.48
N LEU A 104 -5.81 -2.67 -9.26
CA LEU A 104 -5.17 -3.44 -8.19
C LEU A 104 -4.96 -4.92 -8.55
N ARG A 105 -5.72 -5.47 -9.50
CA ARG A 105 -5.58 -6.87 -9.96
C ARG A 105 -4.32 -7.07 -10.79
N THR A 106 -3.77 -5.98 -11.35
CA THR A 106 -2.48 -5.99 -12.04
C THR A 106 -1.30 -5.93 -11.09
N LEU A 107 -1.54 -5.90 -9.78
CA LEU A 107 -0.51 -6.02 -8.76
C LEU A 107 -0.57 -7.43 -8.17
N GLU A 108 0.59 -8.01 -7.86
CA GLU A 108 0.67 -9.25 -7.11
C GLU A 108 1.58 -9.10 -5.90
N VAL A 109 1.04 -9.45 -4.72
CA VAL A 109 1.74 -9.42 -3.44
C VAL A 109 1.96 -10.86 -2.98
N SER A 110 3.21 -11.25 -2.77
CA SER A 110 3.54 -12.49 -2.08
C SER A 110 3.92 -12.19 -0.63
N LEU A 111 2.99 -12.41 0.28
CA LEU A 111 3.19 -12.16 1.73
C LEU A 111 4.23 -13.11 2.36
N ASP A 112 4.45 -14.27 1.75
CA ASP A 112 5.37 -15.32 2.23
C ASP A 112 6.81 -15.04 1.78
N SER A 113 7.01 -14.71 0.49
CA SER A 113 8.34 -14.44 -0.07
C SER A 113 8.80 -12.99 0.09
N GLY A 114 7.87 -12.09 0.42
CA GLY A 114 8.13 -10.66 0.40
C GLY A 114 8.33 -10.09 -1.00
N ALA A 115 7.72 -10.69 -2.03
CA ALA A 115 7.79 -10.19 -3.40
C ALA A 115 6.58 -9.30 -3.73
N LEU A 116 6.83 -8.24 -4.51
CA LEU A 116 5.80 -7.37 -5.07
C LEU A 116 6.03 -7.21 -6.58
N PHE A 117 5.05 -7.65 -7.37
CA PHE A 117 5.08 -7.57 -8.83
C PHE A 117 4.07 -6.54 -9.32
N TYR A 118 4.50 -5.73 -10.30
CA TYR A 118 3.70 -4.64 -10.84
C TYR A 118 4.12 -4.31 -12.29
N PRO A 119 3.19 -3.84 -13.14
CA PRO A 119 3.48 -3.33 -14.46
C PRO A 119 4.54 -2.23 -14.46
N SER A 120 5.47 -2.28 -15.41
CA SER A 120 6.51 -1.25 -15.58
C SER A 120 5.95 0.15 -15.88
N SER A 121 4.69 0.24 -16.31
CA SER A 121 3.97 1.50 -16.55
C SER A 121 3.62 2.26 -15.26
N ILE A 122 3.62 1.59 -14.11
CA ILE A 122 3.23 2.19 -12.83
C ILE A 122 4.35 3.11 -12.33
N VAL A 123 5.59 2.63 -12.30
CA VAL A 123 6.78 3.44 -12.03
C VAL A 123 7.94 3.01 -12.92
N PRO A 124 8.32 3.83 -13.92
CA PRO A 124 9.49 3.56 -14.75
C PRO A 124 10.79 3.71 -13.95
N GLY A 125 11.57 2.64 -13.83
CA GLY A 125 12.99 2.72 -13.46
C GLY A 125 13.34 2.96 -11.99
N SER A 126 12.37 2.94 -11.06
CA SER A 126 12.65 3.05 -9.61
C SER A 126 12.55 1.72 -8.89
N HIS A 127 13.32 1.55 -7.81
CA HIS A 127 13.11 0.46 -6.86
C HIS A 127 11.93 0.80 -5.95
N LEU A 128 10.93 -0.08 -5.95
CA LEU A 128 9.82 -0.02 -5.00
C LEU A 128 10.22 -0.80 -3.75
N ALA A 129 10.29 -0.11 -2.63
CA ALA A 129 10.39 -0.71 -1.31
C ALA A 129 9.02 -0.64 -0.64
N ALA A 130 8.54 -1.77 -0.13
CA ALA A 130 7.31 -1.77 0.64
C ALA A 130 7.48 -2.58 1.93
N ILE A 131 6.60 -2.37 2.89
CA ILE A 131 6.55 -3.13 4.12
C ILE A 131 5.09 -3.42 4.45
N SER A 132 4.79 -4.69 4.70
CA SER A 132 3.52 -5.10 5.28
C SER A 132 3.73 -5.26 6.78
N VAL A 133 2.85 -4.67 7.58
CA VAL A 133 2.93 -4.74 9.03
C VAL A 133 1.66 -5.33 9.62
N LEU A 134 1.84 -6.10 10.69
CA LEU A 134 0.76 -6.52 11.57
C LEU A 134 0.89 -5.76 12.88
N LEU A 135 -0.07 -4.91 13.18
CA LEU A 135 -0.07 -4.06 14.38
C LEU A 135 -0.79 -4.74 15.56
N GLU A 136 -1.89 -5.43 15.25
CA GLU A 136 -2.67 -6.29 16.13
C GLU A 136 -3.19 -7.46 15.28
N PRO A 137 -3.64 -8.60 15.86
CA PRO A 137 -4.11 -9.76 15.08
C PRO A 137 -5.18 -9.45 14.03
N PHE A 138 -5.90 -8.34 14.20
CA PHE A 138 -7.00 -7.88 13.34
C PHE A 138 -6.69 -6.53 12.66
N LEU A 139 -5.42 -6.21 12.45
CA LEU A 139 -5.03 -4.93 11.85
C LEU A 139 -3.86 -5.09 10.88
N ALA A 140 -4.15 -4.85 9.61
CA ALA A 140 -3.14 -4.77 8.57
C ALA A 140 -2.70 -3.31 8.43
N GLY A 141 -1.40 -3.09 8.36
CA GLY A 141 -0.79 -1.83 7.92
C GLY A 141 0.14 -2.10 6.75
N ALA A 142 0.38 -1.10 5.91
CA ALA A 142 1.41 -1.16 4.90
C ALA A 142 1.99 0.22 4.60
N MET A 143 3.21 0.22 4.09
CA MET A 143 3.84 1.41 3.52
C MET A 143 4.57 1.02 2.24
N CYS A 144 4.49 1.89 1.24
CA CYS A 144 5.18 1.78 -0.04
C CYS A 144 5.95 3.07 -0.31
N LEU A 145 7.17 2.95 -0.79
CA LEU A 145 8.06 4.05 -1.14
C LEU A 145 8.69 3.78 -2.51
N PHE A 146 8.72 4.80 -3.36
CA PHE A 146 9.59 4.83 -4.52
C PHE A 146 10.93 5.43 -4.11
N HIS A 147 11.96 4.60 -4.13
CA HIS A 147 13.23 4.89 -3.47
C HIS A 147 14.28 5.40 -4.46
N ASP A 148 14.96 6.46 -4.05
CA ASP A 148 16.39 6.65 -4.26
C ASP A 148 17.07 6.37 -2.90
N ASP A 149 18.08 5.50 -2.87
CA ASP A 149 18.76 4.94 -1.67
C ASP A 149 19.30 6.00 -0.69
N SER A 150 19.25 7.27 -1.09
CA SER A 150 19.82 8.42 -0.40
C SER A 150 18.90 9.13 0.61
N CYS A 151 17.63 8.72 0.77
CA CYS A 151 16.66 9.40 1.65
C CYS A 151 16.02 8.48 2.71
N GLY A 152 15.99 8.95 3.96
CA GLY A 152 15.36 8.24 5.08
C GLY A 152 13.83 8.38 5.06
N VAL A 153 13.14 7.34 5.53
CA VAL A 153 11.67 7.33 5.69
C VAL A 153 11.30 7.17 7.15
N ASP A 154 10.43 8.05 7.62
CA ASP A 154 9.82 7.96 8.93
C ASP A 154 8.36 7.54 8.80
N TRP A 155 7.96 6.55 9.60
CA TRP A 155 6.59 6.07 9.63
C TRP A 155 6.22 5.68 11.06
N ARG A 156 4.96 5.91 11.40
CA ARG A 156 4.42 5.76 12.76
C ARG A 156 2.94 5.38 12.69
N TRP A 157 2.50 4.66 13.71
CA TRP A 157 1.11 4.23 13.87
C TRP A 157 0.63 4.62 15.25
N TRP A 158 -0.62 5.03 15.33
CA TRP A 158 -1.25 5.37 16.59
C TRP A 158 -2.61 4.70 16.71
N ARG A 159 -2.95 4.36 17.95
CA ARG A 159 -4.29 3.92 18.36
C ARG A 159 -4.88 4.93 19.32
N ARG A 160 -6.14 5.31 19.12
CA ARG A 160 -6.90 6.10 20.07
C ARG A 160 -7.34 5.21 21.24
N GLU A 161 -6.95 5.59 22.45
CA GLU A 161 -7.35 4.89 23.69
C GLU A 161 -8.57 5.56 24.33
N ALA A 162 -8.57 6.89 24.36
CA ALA A 162 -9.70 7.72 24.77
C ALA A 162 -9.64 9.04 23.99
N SER A 163 -10.67 9.88 24.06
CA SER A 163 -10.53 11.25 23.55
C SER A 163 -9.99 12.15 24.66
N PRO A 164 -8.84 12.86 24.51
CA PRO A 164 -7.97 13.00 23.33
C PRO A 164 -6.71 12.10 23.35
N ALA A 165 -6.65 11.06 24.19
CA ALA A 165 -5.47 10.22 24.39
C ALA A 165 -5.15 9.25 23.22
N TRP A 166 -3.92 9.33 22.73
CA TRP A 166 -3.37 8.46 21.69
C TRP A 166 -2.11 7.75 22.19
N ARG A 167 -1.93 6.51 21.73
CA ARG A 167 -0.73 5.72 21.97
C ARG A 167 -0.06 5.36 20.66
N GLU A 168 1.25 5.59 20.55
CA GLU A 168 2.05 5.07 19.44
C GLU A 168 2.18 3.54 19.57
N VAL A 169 1.93 2.84 18.46
CA VAL A 169 1.97 1.37 18.42
C VAL A 169 3.10 0.93 17.50
N ARG A 170 3.94 0.04 18.02
CA ARG A 170 4.97 -0.65 17.24
C ARG A 170 4.38 -1.90 16.59
N PRO A 171 4.71 -2.20 15.33
CA PRO A 171 4.33 -3.46 14.71
C PRO A 171 4.79 -4.68 15.48
N ILE A 172 3.93 -5.68 15.55
CA ILE A 172 4.24 -7.02 16.06
C ILE A 172 5.05 -7.80 15.02
N LEU A 173 4.71 -7.59 13.74
CA LEU A 173 5.42 -8.16 12.60
C LEU A 173 5.62 -7.08 11.54
N ALA A 174 6.77 -7.11 10.90
CA ALA A 174 7.10 -6.27 9.76
C ALA A 174 7.77 -7.13 8.69
N ASN A 175 7.09 -7.27 7.54
CA ASN A 175 7.56 -8.04 6.39
C ASN A 175 8.02 -7.06 5.31
N PRO A 176 9.33 -6.89 5.10
CA PRO A 176 9.84 -6.15 3.96
C PRO A 176 9.39 -6.81 2.66
N LEU A 177 9.03 -5.97 1.69
CA LEU A 177 8.63 -6.36 0.36
C LEU A 177 9.60 -5.73 -0.65
N SER A 178 10.09 -6.55 -1.57
CA SER A 178 10.95 -6.12 -2.66
C SER A 178 10.16 -6.03 -3.96
N GLY A 179 10.10 -4.83 -4.53
CA GLY A 179 9.38 -4.57 -5.77
C GLY A 179 10.24 -4.83 -7.00
N ARG A 180 9.70 -5.58 -7.97
CA ARG A 180 10.34 -5.77 -9.28
C ARG A 180 9.34 -5.52 -10.40
N PRO A 181 9.73 -4.79 -11.46
CA PRO A 181 8.88 -4.67 -12.64
C PRO A 181 8.73 -6.04 -13.30
N GLY A 182 7.49 -6.41 -13.59
CA GLY A 182 7.14 -7.67 -14.23
C GLY A 182 5.63 -7.70 -14.46
N ALA A 183 5.18 -8.31 -15.56
CA ALA A 183 3.76 -8.60 -15.70
C ALA A 183 3.40 -9.66 -14.64
N PRO A 184 2.38 -9.44 -13.79
CA PRO A 184 1.78 -10.55 -13.07
C PRO A 184 1.35 -11.59 -14.10
N ASP A 185 1.55 -12.87 -13.81
CA ASP A 185 1.05 -13.93 -14.66
C ASP A 185 -0.49 -13.95 -14.57
N LEU A 186 -1.13 -13.16 -15.43
CA LEU A 186 -2.59 -13.09 -15.57
C LEU A 186 -3.11 -14.18 -16.53
N THR A 187 -2.23 -15.03 -17.06
CA THR A 187 -2.58 -16.14 -17.95
C THR A 187 -2.98 -17.39 -17.18
N ALA A 188 -4.09 -17.26 -16.43
CA ALA A 188 -4.99 -18.37 -16.14
C ALA A 188 -6.43 -17.88 -16.33
N GLN A 189 -6.76 -17.47 -17.56
CA GLN A 189 -8.12 -17.31 -18.03
C GLN A 189 -8.46 -18.51 -18.93
N ALA A 190 -9.17 -19.49 -18.35
CA ALA A 190 -10.11 -20.38 -19.02
C ALA A 190 -11.06 -20.97 -17.96
#